data_AF-A0A7C7JQC3-F1
#
_entry.id   AF-A0A7C7JQC3-F1
#
_cell.length_a   1.000
_cell.length_b   1.000
_cell.length_c   1.000
_cell.angle_alpha   90.00
_cell.angle_beta   90.00
_cell.angle_gamma   90.00
#
_symmetry.space_group_name_H-M   'P 1'
#
loop_
_entity.id
_entity.type
_entity.pdbx_description
1 polymer ?
#
loop_
_entity_poly.entity_id
_entity_poly.type
_entity_poly.pdbx_seq_one_letter_code
_entity_poly.pdbx_strand_id
1 'polypeptide(L)' 'MPHQRWAINKDIPAIFFTTWDHEDYHKPSDEVELIDSEKAARVARMVFYLGARIADGVVSPEWTETGLAEVHRILERGN' A
#
# COMPACT_ATOMS: atom_id res chain seq x y z
N MET A 1 13.67 5.64 1.73
CA MET A 1 13.08 4.61 0.84
C MET A 1 12.65 5.20 -0.51
N PRO A 2 13.57 5.47 -1.45
CA PRO A 2 13.20 6.10 -2.75
C PRO A 2 12.39 5.17 -3.68
N HIS A 3 12.58 3.85 -3.56
CA HIS A 3 11.99 2.87 -4.47
C HIS A 3 10.47 2.67 -4.28
N GLN A 4 9.95 2.93 -3.07
CA GLN A 4 8.54 2.66 -2.74
C GLN A 4 7.57 3.76 -3.21
N ARG A 5 8.08 4.89 -3.72
CA ARG A 5 7.26 6.06 -4.09
C ARG A 5 7.10 6.27 -5.60
N TRP A 6 7.63 5.39 -6.43
CA TRP A 6 7.64 5.57 -7.89
C TRP A 6 6.25 5.88 -8.47
N ALA A 7 5.22 5.11 -8.07
CA ALA A 7 3.87 5.29 -8.57
C ALA A 7 3.31 6.68 -8.19
N ILE A 8 3.52 7.07 -6.92
CA ILE A 8 3.07 8.35 -6.38
C ILE A 8 3.76 9.52 -7.09
N ASN A 9 5.06 9.42 -7.36
CA ASN A 9 5.82 10.43 -8.11
C ASN A 9 5.42 10.55 -9.59
N LYS A 10 4.61 9.61 -10.09
CA LYS A 10 4.04 9.61 -11.43
C LYS A 10 2.54 9.92 -11.42
N ASP A 11 2.02 10.40 -10.28
CA ASP A 11 0.61 10.67 -10.04
C ASP A 11 -0.31 9.45 -10.27
N ILE A 12 0.24 8.23 -10.16
CA ILE A 12 -0.53 7.00 -10.26
C ILE A 12 -1.15 6.69 -8.89
N PRO A 13 -2.48 6.51 -8.80
CA PRO A 13 -3.14 6.10 -7.56
C PRO A 13 -2.54 4.81 -7.00
N ALA A 14 -2.15 4.85 -5.73
CA ALA A 14 -1.49 3.73 -5.06
C ALA A 14 -2.03 3.53 -3.64
N ILE A 15 -2.18 2.27 -3.25
CA ILE A 15 -2.55 1.86 -1.89
C ILE A 15 -1.45 0.93 -1.37
N PHE A 16 -0.99 1.16 -0.15
CA PHE A 16 -0.02 0.30 0.52
C PHE A 16 -0.70 -0.47 1.66
N PHE A 17 -0.63 -1.79 1.62
CA PHE A 17 -1.18 -2.66 2.66
C PHE A 17 -0.07 -3.05 3.63
N THR A 18 -0.14 -2.57 4.86
CA THR A 18 0.85 -2.86 5.90
C THR A 18 0.19 -2.93 7.27
N THR A 19 0.78 -3.69 8.18
CA THR A 19 0.47 -3.64 9.61
C THR A 19 1.35 -2.65 10.38
N TRP A 20 2.17 -1.88 9.65
CA TRP A 20 3.22 -1.01 10.19
C TRP A 20 4.27 -1.80 10.98
N ASP A 21 5.04 -1.09 11.78
CA ASP A 21 6.08 -1.64 12.63
C ASP A 21 5.49 -2.56 13.71
N HIS A 22 6.28 -3.53 14.15
CA HIS A 22 5.99 -4.45 15.25
C HIS A 22 7.22 -4.60 16.14
N GLU A 23 7.02 -5.21 17.32
CA GLU A 23 8.06 -5.31 18.35
C GLU A 23 9.35 -5.97 17.84
N ASP A 24 9.22 -6.96 16.97
CA ASP A 24 10.34 -7.73 16.40
C ASP A 24 10.88 -7.19 15.07
N TYR A 25 10.33 -6.09 14.55
CA TYR A 25 10.70 -5.56 13.24
C TYR A 25 12.21 -5.27 13.13
N HIS A 26 12.83 -5.73 12.04
CA HIS A 26 14.28 -5.68 11.81
C HIS A 26 15.15 -6.36 12.88
N LYS A 27 14.61 -7.34 13.61
CA LYS A 27 15.37 -8.15 14.57
C LYS A 27 15.45 -9.60 14.10
N PRO A 28 16.49 -10.36 14.52
CA PRO A 28 16.54 -11.80 14.27
C PRO A 28 15.40 -12.60 14.92
N SER A 29 14.63 -12.01 15.85
CA SER A 29 13.46 -12.64 16.46
C SER A 29 12.19 -12.57 15.60
N ASP A 30 12.23 -11.89 14.46
CA ASP A 30 11.13 -11.80 13.49
C ASP A 30 10.95 -13.12 12.72
N GLU A 31 10.40 -14.11 13.42
CA GLU A 31 10.32 -15.51 12.96
C GLU A 31 8.90 -15.91 12.54
N VAL A 32 8.80 -16.99 11.75
CA VAL A 32 7.55 -17.46 11.13
C VAL A 32 6.44 -17.74 12.14
N GLU A 33 6.79 -18.15 13.36
CA GLU A 33 5.86 -18.43 14.45
C GLU A 33 5.07 -17.19 14.91
N LEU A 34 5.56 -15.98 14.62
CA LEU A 34 4.89 -14.72 14.94
C LEU A 34 3.85 -14.32 13.88
N ILE A 35 3.77 -15.02 12.75
CA ILE A 35 2.87 -14.69 11.64
C ILE A 35 1.45 -15.17 11.90
N ASP A 36 0.49 -14.23 11.93
CA ASP A 36 -0.94 -14.55 11.82
C ASP A 36 -1.31 -14.92 10.38
N SER A 37 -1.18 -16.22 10.08
CA SER A 37 -1.43 -16.77 8.74
C SER A 37 -2.89 -16.66 8.29
N GLU A 38 -3.85 -16.73 9.21
CA GLU A 38 -5.27 -16.60 8.88
C GLU A 38 -5.61 -15.17 8.44
N LYS A 39 -5.10 -14.17 9.16
CA LYS A 39 -5.20 -12.77 8.77
C LYS A 39 -4.50 -12.52 7.45
N ALA A 40 -3.27 -13.03 7.27
CA ALA A 40 -2.54 -12.89 6.01
C ALA A 40 -3.34 -13.46 4.83
N ALA A 41 -3.94 -14.65 4.99
CA ALA A 41 -4.76 -15.27 3.95
C ALA A 41 -6.03 -14.46 3.63
N ARG A 42 -6.67 -13.87 4.64
CA ARG A 42 -7.83 -12.98 4.45
C ARG A 42 -7.45 -11.71 3.69
N VAL A 43 -6.34 -11.06 4.06
CA VAL A 43 -5.84 -9.86 3.37
C VAL A 43 -5.42 -10.20 1.94
N ALA A 44 -4.72 -11.32 1.71
CA ALA A 44 -4.32 -11.76 0.37
C ALA A 44 -5.52 -11.97 -0.56
N ARG A 45 -6.59 -12.63 -0.07
CA ARG A 45 -7.83 -12.79 -0.85
C ARG A 45 -8.48 -11.44 -1.17
N MET A 46 -8.53 -10.52 -0.20
CA MET A 46 -9.06 -9.18 -0.41
C MET A 46 -8.28 -8.43 -1.50
N VAL A 47 -6.95 -8.41 -1.43
CA VAL A 47 -6.09 -7.76 -2.42
C VAL A 47 -6.26 -8.38 -3.80
N PHE A 48 -6.36 -9.72 -3.88
CA PHE A 48 -6.65 -10.42 -5.14
C PHE A 48 -7.98 -9.97 -5.76
N TYR A 49 -9.06 -9.96 -4.97
CA TYR A 49 -10.38 -9.55 -5.48
C TYR A 49 -10.41 -8.06 -5.85
N LEU A 50 -9.74 -7.20 -5.09
CA LEU A 50 -9.60 -5.79 -5.43
C LEU A 50 -8.88 -5.60 -6.77
N GLY A 51 -7.74 -6.27 -6.95
CA GLY A 51 -6.99 -6.24 -8.21
C GLY A 51 -7.82 -6.77 -9.39
N ALA A 52 -8.54 -7.87 -9.20
CA ALA A 52 -9.44 -8.42 -10.21
C ALA A 52 -10.56 -7.44 -10.59
N ARG A 53 -11.14 -6.71 -9.62
CA ARG A 53 -12.18 -5.70 -9.88
C ARG A 53 -11.64 -4.48 -10.63
N ILE A 54 -10.42 -4.05 -10.32
CA ILE A 54 -9.75 -2.97 -11.05
C ILE A 54 -9.45 -3.42 -12.49
N ALA A 55 -8.96 -4.65 -12.67
CA ALA A 55 -8.65 -5.21 -13.98
C ALA A 55 -9.88 -5.43 -14.87
N ASP A 56 -11.04 -5.70 -14.27
CA ASP A 56 -12.33 -5.84 -14.96
C ASP A 56 -12.82 -4.51 -15.57
N GLY A 57 -12.19 -3.37 -15.22
CA GLY A 57 -12.38 -2.10 -15.91
C GLY A 57 -13.71 -1.39 -15.61
N VAL A 58 -14.50 -1.87 -14.64
CA VAL A 58 -15.77 -1.24 -14.26
C VAL A 58 -15.53 0.15 -13.65
N VAL A 59 -14.43 0.34 -12.92
CA VAL A 59 -14.01 1.64 -12.37
C VAL A 59 -12.48 1.72 -12.42
N SER A 60 -11.95 2.69 -13.17
CA SER A 60 -10.53 3.04 -13.13
C SER A 60 -10.25 3.90 -11.88
N PRO A 61 -9.29 3.53 -11.02
CA PRO A 61 -8.90 4.37 -9.91
C PRO A 61 -8.30 5.68 -10.41
N GLU A 62 -8.82 6.79 -9.92
CA GLU A 62 -8.33 8.13 -10.22
C GLU A 62 -8.20 8.92 -8.93
N TRP A 63 -7.27 9.87 -8.91
CA TRP A 63 -7.22 10.85 -7.84
C TRP A 63 -8.39 11.82 -7.99
N THR A 64 -8.98 12.23 -6.86
CA THR A 64 -9.73 13.48 -6.85
C THR A 64 -8.75 14.65 -7.00
N GLU A 65 -9.21 15.79 -7.49
CA GLU A 65 -8.41 17.03 -7.57
C GLU A 65 -7.79 17.37 -6.20
N THR A 66 -8.60 17.33 -5.15
CA THR A 66 -8.17 17.59 -3.77
C THR A 66 -7.19 16.53 -3.25
N GLY A 67 -7.35 15.27 -3.65
CA GLY A 67 -6.49 14.17 -3.25
C GLY A 67 -5.10 14.27 -3.88
N LEU A 68 -5.01 14.59 -5.18
CA LEU A 68 -3.73 14.78 -5.85
C LEU A 68 -2.99 15.99 -5.29
N ALA A 69 -3.67 17.11 -5.08
CA ALA A 69 -3.09 18.31 -4.49
C ALA A 69 -2.51 18.05 -3.09
N GLU A 70 -3.19 17.22 -2.28
CA GLU A 70 -2.69 16.80 -0.98
C GLU A 70 -1.43 15.94 -1.08
N VAL A 71 -1.38 15.00 -2.03
CA VAL A 71 -0.20 14.17 -2.29
C VAL A 71 1.00 15.05 -2.66
N HIS A 72 0.83 15.99 -3.58
CA HIS A 72 1.90 16.92 -3.98
C HIS A 72 2.41 17.73 -2.79
N ARG A 73 1.50 18.27 -1.95
CA ARG A 73 1.85 18.98 -0.72
C ARG A 73 2.67 18.13 0.26
N ILE A 74 2.35 16.84 0.41
CA ILE A 74 3.11 15.92 1.28
C ILE A 74 4.51 15.66 0.72
N LEU A 75 4.63 15.44 -0.59
CA LEU A 75 5.90 15.17 -1.25
C LEU A 75 6.86 16.38 -1.15
N GLU A 76 6.34 17.60 -1.32
CA GLU A 76 7.11 18.85 -1.18
C GLU A 76 7.63 19.07 0.24
N ARG A 77 6.90 18.65 1.27
CA ARG A 77 7.33 18.78 2.68
C ARG A 77 8.31 17.70 3.13
N GLY A 78 8.34 16.57 2.44
CA GLY A 78 9.18 15.42 2.77
C GLY A 78 10.55 15.43 2.09
N ASN A 79 10.90 16.51 1.39
CA ASN A 79 12.15 16.75 0.68
C ASN A 79 12.80 18.04 1.21
#